data_AF-A0A2M7P419-F1
#
_entry.id   AF-A0A2M7P419-F1
#
_cell.length_a   1.000
_cell.length_b   1.000
_cell.length_c   1.000
_cell.angle_alpha   90.00
_cell.angle_beta   90.00
_cell.angle_gamma   90.00
#
_symmetry.space_group_name_H-M   'P 1'
#
loop_
_entity.id
_entity.type
_entity.pdbx_description
1 polymer ?
#
loop_
_entity_poly.entity_id
_entity_poly.type
_entity_poly.pdbx_seq_one_letter_code
_entity_poly.pdbx_strand_id
1 'polypeptide(L)' 'MRKIAAITGTRAEYGILQPVFKAIESHQSLSLSLIVTGSHLSPAFGNTIDEIERDGFQIADKIDIIP' A
#
# COMPACT_ATOMS: atom_id res chain seq x y z
N MET A 1 -9.19 -13.58 13.19
CA MET A 1 -8.20 -12.59 12.70
C MET A 1 -8.95 -11.38 12.19
N ARG A 2 -8.69 -10.17 12.72
CA ARG A 2 -9.35 -8.93 12.29
C ARG A 2 -8.67 -8.43 11.01
N LYS A 3 -9.45 -8.13 9.97
CA LYS A 3 -8.92 -7.61 8.71
C LYS A 3 -8.85 -6.09 8.76
N ILE A 4 -7.70 -5.54 8.38
CA ILE A 4 -7.45 -4.09 8.31
C ILE A 4 -7.27 -3.73 6.83
N ALA A 5 -8.22 -2.99 6.29
CA ALA A 5 -8.07 -2.38 4.97
C ALA A 5 -7.25 -1.09 5.11
N ALA A 6 -6.13 -1.04 4.41
CA ALA A 6 -5.29 0.14 4.34
C ALA A 6 -5.25 0.62 2.89
N ILE A 7 -5.24 1.94 2.70
CA ILE A 7 -5.18 2.56 1.37
C ILE A 7 -3.97 3.48 1.37
N THR A 8 -3.23 3.52 0.27
CA THR A 8 -2.21 4.54 0.04
C THR A 8 -2.26 5.03 -1.40
N GLY A 9 -2.22 6.35 -1.56
CA GLY A 9 -2.39 7.02 -2.86
C GLY A 9 -1.14 7.71 -3.39
N THR A 10 -0.15 8.00 -2.54
CA THR A 10 1.05 8.76 -2.94
C THR A 10 2.30 8.31 -2.16
N ARG A 11 3.47 8.47 -2.77
CA ARG A 11 4.76 8.17 -2.12
C ARG A 11 4.98 8.95 -0.81
N ALA A 12 4.49 10.18 -0.73
CA ALA A 12 4.64 11.02 0.46
C ALA A 12 3.87 10.45 1.67
N GLU A 13 2.69 9.88 1.42
CA GLU A 13 1.89 9.18 2.42
C GLU A 13 2.47 7.80 2.75
N TYR A 14 2.87 7.05 1.72
CA TYR A 14 3.37 5.68 1.86
C TYR A 14 4.55 5.59 2.83
N GLY A 15 5.51 6.51 2.74
CA GLY A 15 6.67 6.51 3.64
C GLY A 15 6.30 6.62 5.12
N ILE A 16 5.20 7.31 5.44
CA ILE A 16 4.69 7.46 6.82
C ILE A 16 3.95 6.19 7.26
N LEU A 17 3.22 5.55 6.35
CA LEU A 17 2.38 4.39 6.65
C LEU A 17 3.13 3.05 6.61
N GLN A 18 4.28 2.98 5.92
CA GLN A 18 5.05 1.74 5.78
C GLN A 18 5.36 1.04 7.13
N PRO A 19 5.77 1.74 8.21
CA PRO A 19 5.96 1.11 9.52
C PRO A 19 4.66 0.57 10.13
N VAL A 20 3.53 1.24 9.88
CA VAL A 20 2.20 0.81 10.35
C VAL A 20 1.77 -0.48 9.65
N PHE A 21 2.00 -0.58 8.34
CA PHE A 21 1.70 -1.79 7.57
C PHE A 21 2.50 -2.99 8.08
N LYS A 22 3.81 -2.82 8.32
CA LYS A 22 4.67 -3.87 8.93
C LYS A 22 4.18 -4.27 10.32
N ALA A 23 3.74 -3.30 11.13
CA ALA A 23 3.18 -3.59 12.46
C ALA A 23 1.88 -4.39 12.36
N ILE A 24 1.03 -4.15 11.35
CA ILE A 24 -0.18 -4.94 11.11
C ILE A 24 0.17 -6.37 10.68
N GLU A 25 1.09 -6.56 9.72
CA GLU A 25 1.49 -7.90 9.24
C GLU A 25 2.17 -8.75 10.33
N SER A 26 2.93 -8.13 11.23
CA SER A 26 3.58 -8.84 12.33
C SER A 26 2.65 -9.18 13.51
N HIS A 27 1.43 -8.63 13.54
CA HIS A 27 0.51 -8.85 14.65
C HIS A 27 -0.35 -10.12 14.45
N GLN A 28 -0.20 -11.11 15.32
CA GLN A 28 -0.83 -12.44 15.21
C GLN A 28 -2.37 -12.46 15.05
N SER A 29 -3.06 -11.41 15.50
CA SER A 29 -4.53 -11.31 15.42
C SER A 29 -5.04 -10.42 14.30
N LEU A 30 -4.15 -9.77 13.54
CA LEU A 30 -4.49 -8.86 12.44
C LEU A 30 -4.10 -9.45 11.09
N SER A 31 -4.71 -8.93 10.04
CA SER A 31 -4.33 -9.21 8.65
C SER A 31 -4.44 -7.92 7.85
N LEU A 32 -3.39 -7.60 7.09
CA LEU A 32 -3.36 -6.42 6.22
C LEU A 32 -4.05 -6.73 4.88
N SER A 33 -4.83 -5.79 4.38
CA SER A 33 -5.39 -5.78 3.04
C SER A 33 -5.07 -4.44 2.41
N LEU A 34 -3.93 -4.35 1.71
CA LEU A 34 -3.41 -3.10 1.18
C LEU A 34 -4.02 -2.80 -0.19
N ILE A 35 -4.64 -1.64 -0.34
CA ILE A 35 -5.17 -1.12 -1.60
C ILE A 35 -4.25 0.02 -2.04
N VAL A 36 -3.76 -0.06 -3.29
CA VAL A 36 -2.89 0.97 -3.86
C VAL A 36 -3.67 1.74 -4.92
N THR A 37 -3.57 3.06 -4.89
CA THR A 37 -4.29 3.95 -5.82
C THR A 37 -3.45 5.19 -6.15
N GLY A 38 -4.03 6.14 -6.87
CA GLY A 38 -3.45 7.46 -7.12
C GLY A 38 -2.11 7.42 -7.85
N SER A 39 -1.19 8.26 -7.41
CA SER A 39 0.11 8.48 -8.04
C SER A 39 1.00 7.23 -8.07
N HIS A 40 0.73 6.24 -7.22
CA HIS A 40 1.48 4.98 -7.23
C HIS A 40 1.33 4.21 -8.54
N LEU A 41 0.15 4.29 -9.16
CA LEU A 41 -0.20 3.54 -10.37
C LEU A 41 0.14 4.31 -11.66
N SER A 42 0.55 5.57 -11.54
CA SER A 42 0.73 6.44 -12.69
C SER A 42 2.19 6.49 -13.15
N PRO A 43 2.48 6.18 -14.43
CA PRO A 43 3.82 6.25 -15.00
C PRO A 43 4.44 7.64 -14.94
N ALA A 44 3.62 8.69 -14.99
CA ALA A 44 4.07 10.09 -14.92
C ALA A 44 4.71 10.43 -13.57
N PHE A 45 4.40 9.68 -12.51
CA PHE A 45 4.95 9.86 -11.17
C PHE A 45 5.96 8.77 -10.79
N GLY A 46 6.45 8.01 -11.78
CA GLY A 46 7.54 7.05 -11.60
C GLY A 46 7.11 5.64 -11.19
N ASN A 47 5.82 5.28 -11.29
CA ASN A 47 5.29 3.95 -10.94
C ASN A 47 5.76 3.44 -9.57
N THR A 48 5.53 4.26 -8.53
CA THR A 48 6.01 3.98 -7.17
C THR A 48 5.33 2.78 -6.51
N ILE A 49 4.34 2.14 -7.17
CA ILE A 49 3.84 0.82 -6.79
C ILE A 49 4.95 -0.24 -6.70
N ASP A 50 5.99 -0.16 -7.54
CA ASP A 50 7.09 -1.11 -7.53
C ASP A 50 7.89 -1.04 -6.21
N GLU A 51 7.91 0.12 -5.55
CA GLU A 51 8.52 0.27 -4.23
C GLU A 51 7.73 -0.51 -3.17
N ILE A 52 6.40 -0.48 -3.25
CA ILE A 52 5.50 -1.19 -2.34
C ILE A 52 5.66 -2.70 -2.49
N GLU A 53 5.73 -3.20 -3.73
CA GLU A 53 5.94 -4.62 -4.01
C GLU A 53 7.34 -5.08 -3.58
N ARG A 54 8.38 -4.26 -3.80
CA ARG A 54 9.76 -4.55 -3.33
C ARG A 54 9.89 -4.59 -1.81
N ASP A 55 9.08 -3.81 -1.09
CA ASP A 55 9.03 -3.84 0.38
C ASP A 55 8.35 -5.11 0.93
N GLY A 56 7.79 -5.96 0.05
CA GLY A 56 7.22 -7.26 0.39
C GLY A 56 5.72 -7.24 0.68
N PHE A 57 5.05 -6.10 0.50
CA PHE A 57 3.62 -6.01 0.75
C PHE A 57 2.80 -6.68 -0.35
N GLN A 58 1.81 -7.48 0.05
CA GLN A 58 0.82 -8.01 -0.86
C GLN A 58 -0.28 -6.97 -1.13
N ILE A 59 -0.40 -6.55 -2.38
CA ILE A 59 -1.43 -5.62 -2.82
C ILE A 59 -2.73 -6.42 -3.07
N ALA A 60 -3.75 -6.11 -2.28
CA ALA A 60 -5.06 -6.73 -2.38
C ALA A 60 -5.88 -6.20 -3.55
N ASP A 61 -5.71 -4.92 -3.89
CA ASP A 61 -6.37 -4.29 -5.05
C ASP A 61 -5.59 -3.06 -5.55
N LYS A 62 -5.75 -2.75 -6.84
CA LYS A 62 -5.16 -1.58 -7.51
C LYS A 62 -6.30 -0.78 -8.16
N ILE A 63 -6.58 0.40 -7.61
CA ILE A 63 -7.67 1.25 -8.10
C ILE A 63 -7.09 2.43 -8.85
N ASP A 64 -7.24 2.46 -10.17
CA ASP A 64 -6.84 3.61 -10.97
C ASP A 64 -7.88 4.73 -10.88
N ILE A 65 -7.41 5.93 -10.56
CA ILE A 65 -8.24 7.13 -10.35
C ILE A 65 -7.66 8.36 -11.05
N ILE A 66 -6.49 8.23 -11.69
CA ILE A 66 -5.85 9.33 -12.41
C ILE A 66 -6.13 9.11 -13.91
N PRO A 67 -6.68 10.11 -14.62
CA PRO A 67 -6.97 9.98 -16.05
C PRO A 67 -5.71 9.86 -16.93
#